data_AF-A0A1W2H6X5-F1
#
_entry.id   AF-A0A1W2H6X5-F1
#
_cell.length_a   1.000
_cell.length_b   1.000
_cell.length_c   1.000
_cell.angle_alpha   90.00
_cell.angle_beta   90.00
_cell.angle_gamma   90.00
#
_symmetry.space_group_name_H-M   'P 1'
#
loop_
_entity.id
_entity.type
_entity.pdbx_description
1 polymer ?
#
loop_
_entity_poly.entity_id
_entity_poly.type
_entity_poly.pdbx_seq_one_letter_code
_entity_poly.pdbx_strand_id
1 'polypeptide(L)'
;MKITSKEISDKTFEKNFRGYDKDEVTAYLNVLAGEWDRIQAEKSDLEKRLEISEKEANKLKQVEESLFRTLKTAEDTGASIIEEANFAAEEIMNEAHQNAGSILNEAQSKSKNLIESAEAKGKEIMENLKADVSNLVESYETLLKQRDLIIKNLKAISEDIENNISVSKESFKKINIQTHADVVNQLSKANAFTIANIQEFQKEEEMTASHSQQEEITAESHEDISVESEIQTEEDVVIENQIPEIDSPAEKEEEPQESGIEENIQKIPSEEEIKSKTNKGGSFFDQFD
;
A
#
# COMPACT_ATOMS: atom_id res chain seq x y z
N MET A 1 -71.91 -66.49 4.82
CA MET A 1 -73.34 -66.74 4.54
C MET A 1 -73.66 -68.19 4.90
N LYS A 2 -74.89 -68.48 5.36
CA LYS A 2 -75.29 -69.80 5.91
C LYS A 2 -75.98 -70.73 4.89
N ILE A 3 -76.10 -70.34 3.62
CA ILE A 3 -76.75 -71.15 2.57
C ILE A 3 -75.92 -71.04 1.28
N THR A 4 -75.60 -72.18 0.67
CA THR A 4 -74.90 -72.34 -0.61
C THR A 4 -75.88 -72.76 -1.71
N SER A 5 -75.54 -72.51 -2.98
CA SER A 5 -76.35 -72.93 -4.14
C SER A 5 -76.70 -74.43 -4.10
N LYS A 6 -75.73 -75.26 -3.69
CA LYS A 6 -75.92 -76.69 -3.47
C LYS A 6 -76.93 -77.00 -2.35
N GLU A 7 -76.95 -76.23 -1.27
CA GLU A 7 -77.95 -76.38 -0.21
C GLU A 7 -79.36 -75.94 -0.65
N ILE A 8 -79.47 -75.08 -1.68
CA ILE A 8 -80.75 -74.68 -2.30
C ILE A 8 -81.26 -75.81 -3.21
N SER A 9 -80.39 -76.42 -4.02
CA SER A 9 -80.77 -77.54 -4.91
C SER A 9 -81.12 -78.81 -4.15
N ASP A 10 -80.39 -79.10 -3.06
CA ASP A 10 -80.54 -80.33 -2.28
C ASP A 10 -81.64 -80.20 -1.20
N LYS A 11 -82.37 -79.08 -1.16
CA LYS A 11 -83.38 -78.81 -0.14
C LYS A 11 -84.62 -79.66 -0.33
N THR A 12 -84.94 -80.48 0.67
CA THR A 12 -86.19 -81.24 0.74
C THR A 12 -87.21 -80.62 1.68
N PHE A 13 -88.50 -80.69 1.34
CA PHE A 13 -89.62 -80.17 2.14
C PHE A 13 -90.53 -81.28 2.64
N GLU A 14 -91.20 -81.07 3.78
CA GLU A 14 -92.20 -82.00 4.31
C GLU A 14 -93.46 -82.03 3.41
N LYS A 15 -94.07 -83.21 3.27
CA LYS A 15 -95.31 -83.38 2.48
C LYS A 15 -96.54 -83.12 3.35
N ASN A 16 -97.45 -82.27 2.89
CA ASN A 16 -98.73 -82.00 3.54
C ASN A 16 -99.90 -82.11 2.54
N PHE A 17 -101.13 -82.37 3.03
CA PHE A 17 -102.31 -82.56 2.18
C PHE A 17 -102.74 -81.21 1.57
N ARG A 18 -102.69 -81.09 0.23
CA ARG A 18 -102.82 -79.86 -0.60
C ARG A 18 -101.62 -78.90 -0.54
N GLY A 19 -100.52 -79.26 -1.20
CA GLY A 19 -99.32 -78.42 -1.37
C GLY A 19 -98.95 -78.14 -2.84
N TYR A 20 -97.84 -77.43 -3.05
CA TYR A 20 -97.27 -77.16 -4.38
C TYR A 20 -96.78 -78.44 -5.08
N ASP A 21 -96.71 -78.42 -6.41
CA ASP A 21 -96.15 -79.52 -7.20
C ASP A 21 -94.64 -79.64 -6.93
N LYS A 22 -94.19 -80.85 -6.63
CA LYS A 22 -92.80 -81.16 -6.30
C LYS A 22 -91.88 -80.85 -7.48
N ASP A 23 -92.31 -81.18 -8.70
CA ASP A 23 -91.46 -81.08 -9.89
C ASP A 23 -91.28 -79.60 -10.29
N GLU A 24 -92.33 -78.80 -10.18
CA GLU A 24 -92.29 -77.34 -10.40
C GLU A 24 -91.41 -76.64 -9.36
N VAL A 25 -91.55 -76.99 -8.07
CA VAL A 25 -90.72 -76.42 -6.99
C VAL A 25 -89.25 -76.80 -7.18
N THR A 26 -88.97 -78.03 -7.59
CA THR A 26 -87.59 -78.49 -7.82
C THR A 26 -86.97 -77.77 -9.03
N ALA A 27 -87.72 -77.56 -10.11
CA ALA A 27 -87.28 -76.76 -11.25
C ALA A 27 -86.97 -75.30 -10.84
N TYR A 28 -87.83 -74.68 -10.02
CA TYR A 28 -87.60 -73.33 -9.51
C TYR A 28 -86.35 -73.24 -8.61
N LEU A 29 -86.14 -74.22 -7.72
CA LEU A 29 -84.96 -74.27 -6.85
C LEU A 29 -83.65 -74.41 -7.64
N ASN A 30 -83.65 -75.16 -8.75
CA ASN A 30 -82.49 -75.26 -9.63
C ASN A 30 -82.16 -73.93 -10.33
N VAL A 31 -83.17 -73.20 -10.80
CA VAL A 31 -82.98 -71.85 -11.36
C VAL A 31 -82.47 -70.88 -10.30
N LEU A 32 -83.05 -70.93 -9.10
CA LEU A 32 -82.64 -70.09 -7.96
C LEU A 32 -81.19 -70.39 -7.53
N ALA A 33 -80.80 -71.66 -7.50
CA ALA A 33 -79.42 -72.09 -7.23
C ALA A 33 -78.45 -71.52 -8.28
N GLY A 34 -78.80 -71.59 -9.57
CA GLY A 34 -77.99 -71.02 -10.65
C GLY A 34 -77.81 -69.49 -10.55
N GLU A 35 -78.89 -68.75 -10.29
CA GLU A 35 -78.80 -67.30 -10.06
C GLU A 35 -78.04 -66.96 -8.78
N TRP A 36 -78.13 -67.78 -7.73
CA TRP A 36 -77.37 -67.60 -6.51
C TRP A 36 -75.86 -67.74 -6.75
N ASP A 37 -75.43 -68.75 -7.51
CA ASP A 37 -74.02 -68.91 -7.90
C ASP A 37 -73.54 -67.74 -8.76
N ARG A 38 -74.38 -67.25 -9.68
CA ARG A 38 -74.07 -66.08 -10.51
C ARG A 38 -73.83 -64.83 -9.66
N ILE A 39 -74.75 -64.54 -8.74
CA ILE A 39 -74.63 -63.41 -7.80
C ILE A 39 -73.40 -63.57 -6.91
N GLN A 40 -73.11 -64.79 -6.44
CA GLN A 40 -71.96 -65.05 -5.58
C GLN A 40 -70.63 -64.88 -6.33
N ALA A 41 -70.57 -65.26 -7.60
CA ALA A 41 -69.42 -65.03 -8.47
C ALA A 41 -69.23 -63.53 -8.79
N GLU A 42 -70.30 -62.83 -9.14
CA GLU A 42 -70.27 -61.37 -9.38
C GLU A 42 -69.83 -60.60 -8.12
N LYS A 43 -70.37 -60.97 -6.95
CA LYS A 43 -69.93 -60.40 -5.68
C LYS A 43 -68.43 -60.60 -5.45
N SER A 44 -67.91 -61.80 -5.70
CA SER A 44 -66.47 -62.07 -5.53
C SER A 44 -65.61 -61.27 -6.52
N ASP A 45 -66.06 -61.08 -7.76
CA ASP A 45 -65.36 -60.25 -8.74
C ASP A 45 -65.37 -58.77 -8.35
N LEU A 46 -66.52 -58.26 -7.91
CA LEU A 46 -66.66 -56.89 -7.40
C LEU A 46 -65.80 -56.64 -6.16
N GLU A 47 -65.76 -57.58 -5.22
CA GLU A 47 -64.89 -57.49 -4.02
C GLU A 47 -63.41 -57.42 -4.41
N LYS A 48 -62.96 -58.23 -5.39
CA LYS A 48 -61.58 -58.17 -5.90
C LYS A 48 -61.26 -56.84 -6.57
N ARG A 49 -62.18 -56.34 -7.39
CA ARG A 49 -62.02 -55.04 -8.07
C ARG A 49 -61.96 -53.89 -7.07
N LEU A 50 -62.82 -53.93 -6.05
CA LEU A 50 -62.79 -52.96 -4.96
C LEU A 50 -61.45 -53.00 -4.24
N GLU A 51 -60.96 -54.18 -3.86
CA GLU A 51 -59.67 -54.33 -3.18
C GLU A 51 -58.50 -53.78 -4.00
N ILE A 52 -58.50 -54.02 -5.32
CA ILE A 52 -57.47 -53.47 -6.22
C ILE A 52 -57.56 -51.94 -6.28
N SER A 53 -58.76 -51.39 -6.47
CA SER A 53 -58.97 -49.95 -6.53
C SER A 53 -58.60 -49.25 -5.22
N GLU A 54 -58.92 -49.85 -4.07
CA GLU A 54 -58.56 -49.33 -2.76
C GLU A 54 -57.03 -49.36 -2.55
N LYS A 55 -56.34 -50.41 -3.00
CA LYS A 55 -54.87 -50.47 -2.96
C LYS A 55 -54.23 -49.40 -3.83
N GLU A 56 -54.76 -49.17 -5.02
CA GLU A 56 -54.25 -48.12 -5.92
C GLU A 56 -54.49 -46.71 -5.37
N ALA A 57 -55.69 -46.44 -4.84
CA ALA A 57 -56.00 -45.18 -4.17
C ALA A 57 -55.08 -44.92 -2.98
N ASN A 58 -54.83 -45.94 -2.15
CA ASN A 58 -53.89 -45.83 -1.03
C ASN A 58 -52.45 -45.57 -1.49
N LYS A 59 -52.00 -46.21 -2.59
CA LYS A 59 -50.68 -45.95 -3.17
C LYS A 59 -50.56 -44.51 -3.67
N LEU A 60 -51.58 -44.01 -4.37
CA LEU A 60 -51.60 -42.62 -4.85
C LEU A 60 -51.54 -41.64 -3.69
N LYS A 61 -52.30 -41.89 -2.62
CA LYS A 61 -52.26 -41.07 -1.41
C LYS A 61 -50.86 -41.06 -0.76
N GLN A 62 -50.18 -42.20 -0.68
CA GLN A 62 -48.80 -42.26 -0.16
C GLN A 62 -47.80 -41.49 -1.02
N VAL A 63 -47.97 -41.53 -2.35
CA VAL A 63 -47.15 -40.76 -3.28
C VAL A 63 -47.41 -39.26 -3.13
N GLU A 64 -48.67 -38.86 -3.02
CA GLU A 64 -49.07 -37.48 -2.76
C GLU A 64 -48.49 -36.95 -1.45
N GLU A 65 -48.62 -37.71 -0.36
CA GLU A 65 -48.04 -37.34 0.95
C GLU A 65 -46.50 -37.19 0.88
N SER A 66 -45.84 -38.09 0.13
CA SER A 66 -44.39 -38.00 -0.06
C SER A 66 -44.00 -36.79 -0.89
N LEU A 67 -44.72 -36.52 -1.98
CA LEU A 67 -44.48 -35.37 -2.84
C LEU A 67 -44.71 -34.06 -2.10
N PHE A 68 -45.77 -33.99 -1.29
CA PHE A 68 -46.08 -32.84 -0.44
C PHE A 68 -44.96 -32.57 0.56
N ARG A 69 -44.49 -33.61 1.26
CA ARG A 69 -43.35 -33.48 2.18
C ARG A 69 -42.11 -32.97 1.46
N THR A 70 -41.78 -33.52 0.29
CA THR A 70 -40.63 -33.06 -0.49
C THR A 70 -40.79 -31.61 -0.94
N LEU A 71 -41.98 -31.19 -1.38
CA LEU A 71 -42.21 -29.80 -1.80
C LEU A 71 -42.08 -28.85 -0.61
N LYS A 72 -42.65 -29.22 0.54
CA LYS A 72 -42.53 -28.42 1.76
C LYS A 72 -41.08 -28.31 2.23
N THR A 73 -40.34 -29.42 2.24
CA THR A 73 -38.90 -29.37 2.58
C THR A 73 -38.11 -28.53 1.59
N ALA A 74 -38.44 -28.57 0.29
CA ALA A 74 -37.80 -27.72 -0.70
C ALA A 74 -38.13 -26.22 -0.50
N GLU A 75 -39.38 -25.89 -0.14
CA GLU A 75 -39.80 -24.53 0.23
C GLU A 75 -39.06 -24.03 1.48
N ASP A 76 -39.06 -24.83 2.56
CA ASP A 76 -38.37 -24.52 3.81
C ASP A 76 -36.86 -24.34 3.59
N THR A 77 -36.25 -25.21 2.78
CA THR A 77 -34.82 -25.11 2.43
C THR A 77 -34.55 -23.88 1.58
N GLY A 78 -35.43 -23.56 0.62
CA GLY A 78 -35.32 -22.36 -0.19
C GLY A 78 -35.40 -21.08 0.66
N ALA A 79 -36.34 -21.03 1.61
CA ALA A 79 -36.46 -19.92 2.55
C ALA A 79 -35.21 -19.78 3.44
N SER A 80 -34.69 -20.91 3.97
CA SER A 80 -33.46 -20.92 4.77
C SER A 80 -32.25 -20.44 3.97
N ILE A 81 -32.11 -20.83 2.69
CA ILE A 81 -31.02 -20.36 1.83
C ILE A 81 -31.11 -18.85 1.61
N ILE A 82 -32.32 -18.32 1.40
CA ILE A 82 -32.52 -16.87 1.22
C ILE A 82 -32.17 -16.12 2.51
N GLU A 83 -32.58 -16.63 3.67
CA GLU A 83 -32.24 -16.03 4.97
C GLU A 83 -30.72 -16.03 5.21
N GLU A 84 -30.06 -17.17 4.98
CA GLU A 84 -28.60 -17.30 5.13
C GLU A 84 -27.84 -16.39 4.15
N ALA A 85 -28.29 -16.30 2.90
CA ALA A 85 -27.70 -15.41 1.90
C ALA A 85 -27.86 -13.92 2.29
N ASN A 86 -29.01 -13.52 2.84
CA ASN A 86 -29.23 -12.16 3.33
C ASN A 86 -28.34 -11.85 4.54
N PHE A 87 -28.24 -12.79 5.48
CA PHE A 87 -27.36 -12.63 6.65
C PHE A 87 -25.89 -12.51 6.23
N ALA A 88 -25.41 -13.38 5.34
CA ALA A 88 -24.06 -13.31 4.81
C ALA A 88 -23.80 -12.01 4.04
N ALA A 89 -24.78 -11.52 3.27
CA ALA A 89 -24.66 -10.24 2.60
C ALA A 89 -24.56 -9.07 3.59
N GLU A 90 -25.36 -9.07 4.66
CA GLU A 90 -25.28 -8.07 5.72
C GLU A 90 -23.93 -8.11 6.45
N GLU A 91 -23.41 -9.31 6.74
CA GLU A 91 -22.09 -9.50 7.34
C GLU A 91 -20.98 -8.94 6.45
N ILE A 92 -20.98 -9.28 5.15
CA ILE A 92 -20.02 -8.75 4.17
C ILE A 92 -20.11 -7.23 4.09
N MET A 93 -21.32 -6.67 4.06
CA MET A 93 -21.51 -5.21 4.02
C MET A 93 -20.97 -4.54 5.28
N ASN A 94 -21.25 -5.12 6.46
CA ASN A 94 -20.76 -4.60 7.73
C ASN A 94 -19.22 -4.68 7.81
N GLU A 95 -18.63 -5.80 7.38
CA GLU A 95 -17.17 -5.97 7.32
C GLU A 95 -16.54 -4.96 6.35
N ALA A 96 -17.12 -4.79 5.16
CA ALA A 96 -16.67 -3.82 4.17
C ALA A 96 -16.74 -2.38 4.72
N HIS A 97 -17.81 -2.03 5.44
CA HIS A 97 -17.93 -0.73 6.10
C HIS A 97 -16.91 -0.52 7.21
N GLN A 98 -16.66 -1.53 8.05
CA GLN A 98 -15.65 -1.46 9.10
C GLN A 98 -14.24 -1.31 8.52
N ASN A 99 -13.92 -2.10 7.49
CA ASN A 99 -12.63 -2.03 6.80
C ASN A 99 -12.44 -0.67 6.11
N ALA A 100 -13.46 -0.17 5.41
CA ALA A 100 -13.42 1.16 4.80
C ALA A 100 -13.23 2.27 5.86
N GLY A 101 -13.92 2.17 7.00
CA GLY A 101 -13.76 3.08 8.13
C GLY A 101 -12.35 3.02 8.72
N SER A 102 -11.78 1.82 8.87
CA SER A 102 -10.41 1.61 9.35
C SER A 102 -9.38 2.24 8.39
N ILE A 103 -9.51 1.99 7.08
CA ILE A 103 -8.64 2.57 6.06
C ILE A 103 -8.71 4.10 6.07
N LEU A 104 -9.90 4.68 6.17
CA LEU A 104 -10.07 6.13 6.25
C LEU A 104 -9.41 6.71 7.50
N ASN A 105 -9.61 6.09 8.66
CA ASN A 105 -8.99 6.52 9.90
C ASN A 105 -7.45 6.43 9.84
N GLU A 106 -6.92 5.34 9.28
CA GLU A 106 -5.49 5.16 9.10
C GLU A 106 -4.91 6.21 8.13
N ALA A 107 -5.59 6.45 7.00
CA ALA A 107 -5.19 7.47 6.03
C ALA A 107 -5.22 8.88 6.64
N GLN A 108 -6.25 9.21 7.42
CA GLN A 108 -6.35 10.47 8.14
C GLN A 108 -5.23 10.63 9.18
N SER A 109 -4.95 9.58 9.96
CA SER A 109 -3.85 9.58 10.93
C SER A 109 -2.50 9.76 10.25
N LYS A 110 -2.23 9.02 9.16
CA LYS A 110 -1.01 9.16 8.36
C LYS A 110 -0.86 10.56 7.77
N SER A 111 -1.94 11.12 7.23
CA SER A 111 -1.96 12.48 6.67
C SER A 111 -1.63 13.51 7.75
N LYS A 112 -2.28 13.42 8.92
CA LYS A 112 -2.02 14.30 10.05
C LYS A 112 -0.56 14.21 10.52
N ASN A 113 -0.04 13.00 10.70
CA ASN A 113 1.36 12.79 11.10
C ASN A 113 2.35 13.34 10.06
N LEU A 114 2.03 13.21 8.76
CA LEU A 114 2.85 13.75 7.67
C LEU A 114 2.88 15.28 7.72
N ILE A 115 1.73 15.92 7.91
CA ILE A 115 1.63 17.38 8.04
C ILE A 115 2.42 17.85 9.26
N GLU A 116 2.21 17.25 10.43
CA GLU A 116 2.93 17.59 11.66
C GLU A 116 4.45 17.41 11.50
N SER A 117 4.90 16.33 10.85
CA SER A 117 6.32 16.10 10.57
C SER A 117 6.90 17.12 9.58
N ALA A 118 6.15 17.49 8.54
CA ALA A 118 6.56 18.48 7.55
C ALA A 118 6.66 19.88 8.19
N GLU A 119 5.69 20.26 9.02
CA GLU A 119 5.71 21.50 9.78
C GLU A 119 6.89 21.57 10.76
N ALA A 120 7.16 20.47 11.48
CA ALA A 120 8.29 20.38 12.39
C ALA A 120 9.63 20.56 11.65
N LYS A 121 9.82 19.86 10.51
CA LYS A 121 11.01 20.01 9.66
C LYS A 121 11.12 21.42 9.08
N GLY A 122 10.01 22.00 8.64
CA GLY A 122 9.99 23.38 8.13
C GLY A 122 10.44 24.38 9.20
N LYS A 123 9.98 24.20 10.45
CA LYS A 123 10.40 25.02 11.58
C LYS A 123 11.89 24.85 11.90
N GLU A 124 12.39 23.62 11.93
CA GLU A 124 13.81 23.30 12.14
C GLU A 124 14.69 23.97 11.07
N ILE A 125 14.33 23.85 9.80
CA ILE A 125 15.05 24.49 8.69
C ILE A 125 15.07 26.01 8.84
N MET A 126 13.94 26.62 9.21
CA MET A 126 13.84 28.07 9.42
C MET A 126 14.69 28.54 10.61
N GLU A 127 14.77 27.74 11.67
CA GLU A 127 15.62 28.03 12.83
C GLU A 127 17.11 27.95 12.49
N ASN A 128 17.52 26.90 11.78
CA ASN A 128 18.88 26.73 11.28
C ASN A 128 19.27 27.87 10.33
N LEU A 129 18.40 28.20 9.36
CA LEU A 129 18.64 29.30 8.42
C LEU A 129 18.79 30.64 9.16
N LYS A 130 17.98 30.89 10.19
CA LYS A 130 18.10 32.10 11.01
C LYS A 130 19.45 32.15 11.73
N ALA A 131 19.91 31.03 12.28
CA ALA A 131 21.22 30.93 12.91
C ALA A 131 22.35 31.19 11.91
N ASP A 132 22.30 30.56 10.73
CA ASP A 132 23.28 30.74 9.67
C ASP A 132 23.36 32.18 9.18
N VAL A 133 22.21 32.84 8.97
CA VAL A 133 22.16 34.26 8.60
C VAL A 133 22.75 35.13 9.70
N SER A 134 22.44 34.85 10.98
CA SER A 134 23.01 35.60 12.10
C SER A 134 24.54 35.45 12.16
N ASN A 135 25.04 34.22 12.00
CA ASN A 135 26.47 33.93 11.96
C ASN A 135 27.16 34.62 10.77
N LEU A 136 26.50 34.63 9.60
CA LEU A 136 27.01 35.32 8.41
C LEU A 136 27.11 36.83 8.64
N VAL A 137 26.08 37.44 9.25
CA VAL A 137 26.09 38.87 9.60
C VAL A 137 27.23 39.18 10.58
N GLU A 138 27.40 38.38 11.64
CA GLU A 138 28.49 38.55 12.59
C GLU A 138 29.87 38.41 11.93
N SER A 139 30.05 37.40 11.08
CA SER A 139 31.28 37.23 10.31
C SER A 139 31.57 38.44 9.41
N TYR A 140 30.54 39.00 8.77
CA TYR A 140 30.68 40.19 7.94
C TYR A 140 31.07 41.43 8.76
N GLU A 141 30.49 41.61 9.95
CA GLU A 141 30.90 42.69 10.86
C GLU A 141 32.34 42.55 11.32
N THR A 142 32.80 41.33 11.63
CA THR A 142 34.20 41.09 12.01
C THR A 142 35.15 41.39 10.86
N LEU A 143 34.79 41.03 9.62
CA LEU A 143 35.56 41.36 8.42
C LEU A 143 35.65 42.87 8.18
N LEU A 144 34.55 43.61 8.39
CA LEU A 144 34.56 45.07 8.30
C LEU A 144 35.51 45.69 9.36
N LYS A 145 35.49 45.18 10.60
CA LYS A 145 36.43 45.61 11.65
C LYS A 145 37.88 45.33 11.27
N GLN A 146 38.17 44.16 10.70
CA GLN A 146 39.51 43.81 10.21
C GLN A 146 39.95 44.74 9.07
N ARG A 147 39.06 45.02 8.11
CA ARG A 147 39.31 45.98 7.03
C ARG A 147 39.71 47.35 7.57
N ASP A 148 38.96 47.87 8.54
CA ASP A 148 39.25 49.17 9.15
C ASP A 148 40.56 49.20 9.92
N LEU A 149 40.93 48.09 10.58
CA LEU A 149 42.23 47.94 11.24
C LEU A 149 43.37 47.95 10.22
N ILE A 150 43.23 47.24 9.10
CA ILE A 150 44.22 47.24 8.01
C ILE A 150 44.37 48.66 7.45
N ILE A 151 43.26 49.38 7.21
CA ILE A 151 43.31 50.78 6.73
C ILE A 151 44.04 51.68 7.73
N LYS A 152 43.81 51.52 9.04
CA LYS A 152 44.53 52.27 10.08
C LYS A 152 46.03 51.95 10.08
N ASN A 153 46.39 50.67 10.00
CA ASN A 153 47.79 50.24 9.94
C ASN A 153 48.49 50.77 8.69
N LEU A 154 47.84 50.73 7.53
CA LEU A 154 48.38 51.29 6.28
C LEU A 154 48.60 52.80 6.38
N LYS A 155 47.68 53.53 7.03
CA LYS A 155 47.86 54.97 7.29
C LYS A 155 49.05 55.25 8.20
N ALA A 156 49.18 54.49 9.30
CA ALA A 156 50.30 54.63 10.22
C ALA A 156 51.65 54.35 9.53
N ILE A 157 51.73 53.26 8.74
CA ILE A 157 52.93 52.95 7.95
C ILE A 157 53.24 54.08 6.96
N SER A 158 52.22 54.63 6.28
CA SER A 158 52.42 55.75 5.36
C SER A 158 52.96 56.99 6.07
N GLU A 159 52.46 57.31 7.27
CA GLU A 159 52.93 58.42 8.09
C GLU A 159 54.37 58.18 8.59
N ASP A 160 54.70 56.95 9.00
CA ASP A 160 56.07 56.57 9.37
C ASP A 160 57.04 56.66 8.18
N ILE A 161 56.62 56.26 6.99
CA ILE A 161 57.42 56.41 5.75
C ILE A 161 57.61 57.90 5.45
N GLU A 162 56.56 58.71 5.57
CA GLU A 162 56.64 60.16 5.34
C GLU A 162 57.61 60.83 6.34
N ASN A 163 57.54 60.45 7.60
CA ASN A 163 58.45 60.89 8.66
C ASN A 163 59.90 60.47 8.36
N ASN A 164 60.15 59.21 7.99
CA ASN A 164 61.48 58.73 7.63
C ASN A 164 62.04 59.44 6.38
N ILE A 165 61.21 59.68 5.36
CA ILE A 165 61.59 60.47 4.18
C ILE A 165 61.94 61.90 4.59
N SER A 166 61.18 62.50 5.51
CA SER A 166 61.46 63.84 6.03
C SER A 166 62.82 63.90 6.78
N VAL A 167 63.05 62.96 7.71
CA VAL A 167 64.32 62.82 8.44
C VAL A 167 65.49 62.56 7.50
N SER A 168 65.30 61.70 6.49
CA SER A 168 66.30 61.44 5.46
C SER A 168 66.59 62.69 4.64
N LYS A 169 65.57 63.44 4.19
CA LYS A 169 65.74 64.73 3.50
C LYS A 169 66.48 65.75 4.35
N GLU A 170 66.19 65.85 5.65
CA GLU A 170 66.93 66.71 6.57
C GLU A 170 68.38 66.24 6.76
N SER A 171 68.61 64.93 6.83
CA SER A 171 69.95 64.35 6.93
C SER A 171 70.76 64.63 5.66
N PHE A 172 70.16 64.51 4.47
CA PHE A 172 70.79 64.89 3.21
C PHE A 172 71.10 66.40 3.12
N LYS A 173 70.26 67.27 3.67
CA LYS A 173 70.58 68.71 3.76
C LYS A 173 71.79 69.00 4.65
N LYS A 174 72.04 68.18 5.68
CA LYS A 174 73.19 68.33 6.60
C LYS A 174 74.50 67.76 6.02
N ILE A 175 74.44 66.95 4.97
CA ILE A 175 75.64 66.47 4.27
C ILE A 175 76.19 67.64 3.43
N ASN A 176 77.16 68.34 4.00
CA ASN A 176 77.89 69.38 3.29
C ASN A 176 79.01 68.72 2.47
N ILE A 177 78.75 68.53 1.17
CA ILE A 177 79.76 68.01 0.21
C ILE A 177 81.02 68.89 0.20
N GLN A 178 80.90 70.18 0.51
CA GLN A 178 82.03 71.10 0.59
C GLN A 178 82.97 70.73 1.74
N THR A 179 82.46 70.37 2.94
CA THR A 179 83.33 70.02 4.07
C THR A 179 84.05 68.69 3.84
N HIS A 180 83.40 67.72 3.19
CA HIS A 180 84.08 66.48 2.80
C HIS A 180 85.07 66.70 1.64
N ALA A 181 84.77 67.58 0.70
CA ALA A 181 85.71 67.99 -0.35
C ALA A 181 86.91 68.77 0.20
N ASP A 182 86.72 69.58 1.23
CA ASP A 182 87.79 70.32 1.91
C ASP A 182 88.71 69.39 2.69
N VAL A 183 88.17 68.36 3.36
CA VAL A 183 88.97 67.30 4.00
C VAL A 183 89.77 66.51 2.97
N VAL A 184 89.20 66.16 1.82
CA VAL A 184 89.93 65.49 0.72
C VAL A 184 91.01 66.40 0.14
N ASN A 185 90.73 67.68 -0.05
CA ASN A 185 91.72 68.66 -0.53
C ASN A 185 92.83 68.91 0.51
N GLN A 186 92.52 68.91 1.81
CA GLN A 186 93.52 69.02 2.88
C GLN A 186 94.38 67.75 2.99
N LEU A 187 93.79 66.55 2.87
CA LEU A 187 94.54 65.30 2.79
C LEU A 187 95.41 65.21 1.53
N SER A 188 95.00 65.85 0.42
CA SER A 188 95.83 65.93 -0.79
C SER A 188 96.97 66.95 -0.70
N LYS A 189 96.83 67.99 0.15
CA LYS A 189 97.84 69.04 0.37
C LYS A 189 98.81 68.73 1.51
N ALA A 190 98.38 67.95 2.49
CA ALA A 190 99.28 67.27 3.40
C ALA A 190 99.93 66.13 2.60
N ASN A 191 101.22 66.24 2.25
CA ASN A 191 102.02 65.17 1.62
C ASN A 191 102.23 63.96 2.57
N ALA A 192 101.16 63.51 3.25
CA ALA A 192 101.14 62.46 4.25
C ALA A 192 101.30 61.04 3.67
N PHE A 193 101.36 60.92 2.33
CA PHE A 193 101.71 59.70 1.61
C PHE A 193 102.96 59.90 0.76
N THR A 194 104.05 60.39 1.37
CA THR A 194 105.39 60.31 0.79
C THR A 194 106.11 59.06 1.29
N ILE A 195 106.78 58.37 0.38
CA ILE A 195 107.51 57.10 0.59
C ILE A 195 108.58 57.17 1.71
N ALA A 196 108.95 58.37 2.16
CA ALA A 196 109.88 58.60 3.28
C ALA A 196 109.27 58.35 4.68
N ASN A 197 107.94 58.29 4.83
CA ASN A 197 107.25 57.99 6.10
C ASN A 197 106.75 56.54 6.21
N ILE A 198 107.15 55.66 5.28
CA ILE A 198 106.74 54.24 5.25
C ILE A 198 107.63 53.34 6.14
N GLN A 199 108.61 53.90 6.86
CA GLN A 199 109.54 53.12 7.71
C GLN A 199 109.24 53.12 9.21
N GLU A 200 108.12 53.69 9.65
CA GLU A 200 107.75 53.75 11.08
C GLU A 200 106.33 53.23 11.41
N PHE A 201 105.73 52.43 10.53
CA PHE A 201 104.49 51.69 10.80
C PHE A 201 104.63 50.17 10.63
N GLN A 202 105.85 49.65 10.81
CA GLN A 202 106.11 48.23 11.10
C GLN A 202 106.45 48.08 12.59
N LYS A 203 105.48 48.32 13.47
CA LYS A 203 105.39 47.85 14.86
C LYS A 203 104.22 48.53 15.56
N GLU A 204 103.01 48.05 15.29
CA GLU A 204 101.89 48.08 16.24
C GLU A 204 100.82 47.10 15.74
N GLU A 205 101.25 45.85 15.53
CA GLU A 205 100.42 44.70 15.86
C GLU A 205 100.90 44.25 17.25
N GLU A 206 100.10 44.50 18.29
CA GLU A 206 99.77 43.54 19.35
C GLU A 206 99.03 44.22 20.52
N MET A 207 97.92 43.59 20.93
CA MET A 207 97.06 43.84 22.10
C MET A 207 96.06 45.03 21.95
N THR A 208 94.77 44.79 21.68
CA THR A 208 93.87 43.98 22.52
C THR A 208 93.01 42.98 21.75
N ALA A 209 93.31 41.70 21.98
CA ALA A 209 92.37 40.61 21.82
C ALA A 209 91.29 40.66 22.93
N SER A 210 90.01 40.60 22.54
CA SER A 210 88.91 39.90 23.23
C SER A 210 87.58 40.48 22.75
N HIS A 211 86.82 39.77 21.94
CA HIS A 211 85.93 38.73 22.45
C HIS A 211 85.12 38.17 21.28
N SER A 212 85.42 36.92 20.96
CA SER A 212 84.55 36.04 20.20
C SER A 212 83.23 35.86 20.93
N GLN A 213 82.13 35.86 20.18
CA GLN A 213 81.08 34.84 20.29
C GLN A 213 80.29 34.83 18.97
N GLN A 214 80.74 33.96 18.05
CA GLN A 214 79.82 33.09 17.30
C GLN A 214 79.25 32.09 18.33
N GLU A 215 77.99 31.71 18.26
CA GLU A 215 77.42 30.56 17.50
C GLU A 215 75.91 30.57 17.88
N GLU A 216 74.94 30.05 17.13
CA GLU A 216 74.97 28.91 16.23
C GLU A 216 73.74 28.92 15.32
N ILE A 217 73.93 28.24 14.21
CA ILE A 217 73.01 27.87 13.15
C ILE A 217 72.24 26.64 13.61
N THR A 218 70.92 26.60 13.45
CA THR A 218 70.20 25.33 13.25
C THR A 218 69.37 25.45 11.99
N ALA A 219 69.97 24.96 10.90
CA ALA A 219 69.24 24.44 9.77
C ALA A 219 68.97 22.97 10.06
N GLU A 220 67.72 22.56 10.03
CA GLU A 220 67.37 21.18 9.74
C GLU A 220 66.15 21.17 8.82
N SER A 221 66.19 20.23 7.90
CA SER A 221 65.58 20.25 6.58
C SER A 221 64.72 19.01 6.36
N HIS A 222 63.67 19.17 5.55
CA HIS A 222 62.89 18.12 4.85
C HIS A 222 62.02 17.23 5.76
N GLU A 223 60.83 16.76 5.38
CA GLU A 223 60.32 16.20 4.11
C GLU A 223 58.79 16.49 4.03
N ASP A 224 58.24 16.98 2.92
CA ASP A 224 57.70 16.27 1.74
C ASP A 224 56.17 16.46 1.67
N ILE A 225 55.68 16.85 0.49
CA ILE A 225 54.69 16.12 -0.32
C ILE A 225 54.26 17.05 -1.47
N SER A 226 54.92 16.82 -2.60
CA SER A 226 54.35 16.54 -3.93
C SER A 226 53.29 17.48 -4.53
N VAL A 227 53.74 18.18 -5.57
CA VAL A 227 52.91 18.63 -6.69
C VAL A 227 52.90 17.52 -7.75
N GLU A 228 51.73 16.97 -8.06
CA GLU A 228 51.35 16.37 -9.35
C GLU A 228 49.82 16.11 -9.29
N SER A 229 49.03 16.87 -10.06
CA SER A 229 48.45 16.46 -11.36
C SER A 229 47.53 15.24 -11.26
N GLU A 230 46.24 15.45 -11.53
CA GLU A 230 45.50 14.65 -12.53
C GLU A 230 44.06 15.15 -12.64
N ILE A 231 43.78 15.81 -13.77
CA ILE A 231 42.46 15.80 -14.39
C ILE A 231 42.36 14.43 -15.03
N GLN A 232 41.48 13.57 -14.51
CA GLN A 232 41.00 12.38 -15.21
C GLN A 232 39.53 12.58 -15.55
N THR A 233 39.32 12.89 -16.82
CA THR A 233 38.15 12.46 -17.60
C THR A 233 38.30 10.99 -17.97
N GLU A 234 37.16 10.38 -18.34
CA GLU A 234 36.93 8.99 -18.76
C GLU A 234 36.50 8.08 -17.58
N GLU A 235 35.41 7.32 -17.64
CA GLU A 235 34.80 6.63 -18.77
C GLU A 235 33.34 6.23 -18.45
N ASP A 236 32.59 5.97 -19.51
CA ASP A 236 31.21 5.49 -19.55
C ASP A 236 30.88 4.32 -18.60
N VAL A 237 29.71 4.37 -17.95
CA VAL A 237 28.91 3.16 -17.70
C VAL A 237 27.49 3.39 -18.20
N VAL A 238 27.22 2.69 -19.28
CA VAL A 238 25.96 2.48 -19.98
C VAL A 238 24.92 1.80 -19.07
N ILE A 239 23.73 2.40 -19.01
CA ILE A 239 22.37 1.82 -18.95
C ILE A 239 22.16 0.57 -18.08
N GLU A 240 21.36 0.71 -17.02
CA GLU A 240 20.39 -0.34 -16.68
C GLU A 240 19.09 0.27 -16.11
N ASN A 241 18.11 0.45 -17.00
CA ASN A 241 16.71 0.63 -16.63
C ASN A 241 16.15 -0.75 -16.25
N GLN A 242 15.93 -1.02 -14.97
CA GLN A 242 15.14 -2.16 -14.53
C GLN A 242 13.67 -1.75 -14.44
N ILE A 243 12.95 -1.97 -15.54
CA ILE A 243 11.49 -2.11 -15.56
C ILE A 243 11.22 -3.61 -15.39
N PRO A 244 10.40 -4.05 -14.42
CA PRO A 244 10.09 -5.46 -14.27
C PRO A 244 9.19 -5.93 -15.43
N GLU A 245 9.68 -6.93 -16.18
CA GLU A 245 8.94 -7.66 -17.20
C GLU A 245 7.79 -8.44 -16.55
N ILE A 246 6.58 -8.21 -17.07
CA ILE A 246 5.38 -8.99 -16.82
C ILE A 246 5.46 -10.22 -17.74
N ASP A 247 5.57 -11.40 -17.12
CA ASP A 247 5.54 -12.68 -17.80
C ASP A 247 4.09 -12.97 -18.27
N SER A 248 3.89 -13.12 -19.58
CA SER A 248 2.65 -13.57 -20.21
C SER A 248 2.95 -14.79 -21.07
N PRO A 249 2.43 -15.98 -20.73
CA PRO A 249 2.43 -17.12 -21.64
C PRO A 249 1.28 -16.99 -22.63
N ALA A 250 1.63 -17.00 -23.91
CA ALA A 250 0.70 -17.17 -25.02
C ALA A 250 0.19 -18.62 -25.09
N GLU A 251 -1.14 -18.80 -25.11
CA GLU A 251 -1.81 -19.99 -25.60
C GLU A 251 -2.96 -19.60 -26.55
N LYS A 252 -3.30 -20.57 -27.41
CA LYS A 252 -3.80 -20.45 -28.78
C LYS A 252 -5.28 -20.07 -28.91
N GLU A 253 -5.57 -19.53 -30.09
CA GLU A 253 -6.86 -19.27 -30.73
C GLU A 253 -7.83 -20.47 -30.69
N GLU A 254 -9.08 -20.23 -30.27
CA GLU A 254 -10.30 -20.85 -30.80
C GLU A 254 -11.44 -19.81 -30.75
N GLU A 255 -12.06 -19.50 -31.90
CA GLU A 255 -13.30 -18.71 -32.00
C GLU A 255 -14.51 -19.49 -31.45
N PRO A 256 -15.56 -18.79 -30.96
CA PRO A 256 -16.80 -18.88 -31.73
C PRO A 256 -17.64 -17.58 -31.78
N GLN A 257 -17.99 -17.21 -33.01
CA GLN A 257 -19.28 -16.73 -33.55
C GLN A 257 -20.18 -15.78 -32.73
N GLU A 258 -20.42 -14.62 -33.34
CA GLU A 258 -21.42 -13.61 -33.02
C GLU A 258 -22.87 -14.13 -33.03
N SER A 259 -23.64 -13.78 -32.01
CA SER A 259 -25.08 -13.56 -32.13
C SER A 259 -25.46 -12.34 -31.30
N GLY A 260 -25.89 -11.28 -31.99
CA GLY A 260 -26.24 -10.01 -31.39
C GLY A 260 -27.45 -10.06 -30.47
N ILE A 261 -27.42 -9.26 -29.42
CA ILE A 261 -28.58 -8.86 -28.64
C ILE A 261 -28.51 -7.35 -28.46
N GLU A 262 -29.51 -6.68 -29.04
CA GLU A 262 -29.74 -5.24 -29.04
C GLU A 262 -29.95 -4.70 -27.61
N GLU A 263 -29.44 -3.49 -27.38
CA GLU A 263 -29.76 -2.65 -26.22
C GLU A 263 -31.26 -2.36 -26.17
N ASN A 264 -31.91 -2.72 -25.07
CA ASN A 264 -33.19 -2.12 -24.68
C ASN A 264 -33.13 -1.70 -23.21
N ILE A 265 -32.79 -0.43 -22.98
CA ILE A 265 -32.84 0.22 -21.68
C ILE A 265 -34.30 0.42 -21.31
N GLN A 266 -34.85 -0.46 -20.48
CA GLN A 266 -36.17 -0.29 -19.87
C GLN A 266 -36.04 0.30 -18.46
N LYS A 267 -36.74 1.42 -18.27
CA LYS A 267 -36.81 2.26 -17.06
C LYS A 267 -36.97 1.45 -15.77
N ILE A 268 -36.17 1.83 -14.77
CA ILE A 268 -36.34 1.48 -13.35
C ILE A 268 -37.60 2.21 -12.82
N PRO A 269 -38.58 1.52 -12.20
CA PRO A 269 -39.71 2.19 -11.54
C PRO A 269 -39.28 2.78 -10.20
N SER A 270 -39.82 3.97 -9.89
CA SER A 270 -39.63 4.72 -8.65
C SER A 270 -40.25 4.04 -7.42
N GLU A 271 -39.66 4.28 -6.24
CA GLU A 271 -39.92 3.69 -4.91
C GLU A 271 -41.36 3.75 -4.36
N GLU A 272 -42.35 4.28 -5.08
CA GLU A 272 -43.74 4.40 -4.59
C GLU A 272 -44.65 3.20 -4.88
N GLU A 273 -44.27 2.26 -5.76
CA GLU A 273 -45.12 1.08 -6.06
C GLU A 273 -44.87 -0.14 -5.14
N ILE A 274 -43.79 -0.15 -4.35
CA ILE A 274 -43.40 -1.30 -3.52
C ILE A 274 -44.29 -1.43 -2.26
N LYS A 275 -44.99 -0.36 -1.84
CA LYS A 275 -45.80 -0.36 -0.61
C LYS A 275 -47.22 -0.93 -0.74
N SER A 276 -47.65 -1.41 -1.91
CA SER A 276 -49.00 -1.97 -2.09
C SER A 276 -49.10 -3.51 -2.09
N LYS A 277 -47.97 -4.23 -2.00
CA LYS A 277 -47.93 -5.71 -1.99
C LYS A 277 -47.42 -6.34 -0.69
N THR A 278 -47.37 -5.60 0.40
CA THR A 278 -47.17 -6.19 1.74
C THR A 278 -48.51 -6.69 2.29
N ASN A 279 -49.10 -7.70 1.65
CA ASN A 279 -50.07 -8.53 2.33
C ASN A 279 -50.16 -9.90 1.66
N LYS A 280 -50.03 -10.96 2.47
CA LYS A 280 -50.03 -12.41 2.15
C LYS A 280 -48.66 -13.05 1.92
N GLY A 281 -47.79 -12.94 2.92
CA GLY A 281 -46.84 -14.03 3.21
C GLY A 281 -47.58 -15.14 3.98
N GLY A 282 -48.41 -15.91 3.28
CA GLY A 282 -48.94 -17.16 3.78
C GLY A 282 -48.41 -18.25 2.85
N SER A 283 -47.80 -19.29 3.41
CA SER A 283 -47.30 -20.42 2.63
C SER A 283 -48.43 -20.94 1.74
N PHE A 284 -48.11 -21.33 0.50
CA PHE A 284 -49.09 -21.88 -0.45
C PHE A 284 -49.90 -23.04 0.16
N PHE A 285 -49.32 -23.73 1.14
CA PHE A 285 -49.93 -24.85 1.85
C PHE A 285 -50.79 -24.49 3.07
N ASP A 286 -50.69 -23.27 3.62
CA ASP A 286 -51.56 -22.81 4.71
C ASP A 286 -53.03 -22.61 4.27
N GLN A 287 -53.33 -22.75 2.97
CA GLN A 287 -54.67 -22.61 2.41
C GLN A 287 -55.45 -23.94 2.32
N PHE A 288 -54.81 -25.07 2.63
CA PHE A 288 -55.37 -26.41 2.44
C PHE A 288 -55.67 -27.18 3.73
N ASP A 289 -55.46 -26.58 4.91
CA ASP A 289 -55.87 -27.11 6.22
C ASP A 289 -57.23 -26.57 6.69
#